data_AF-A0A5J4WP01-F1
#
_entry.id   AF-A0A5J4WP01-F1
#
_cell.length_a   1.000
_cell.length_b   1.000
_cell.length_c   1.000
_cell.angle_alpha   90.00
_cell.angle_beta   90.00
_cell.angle_gamma   90.00
#
_symmetry.space_group_name_H-M   'P 1'
#
loop_
_entity.id
_entity.type
_entity.pdbx_description
1 polymer ?
#
loop_
_entity_poly.entity_id
_entity_poly.type
_entity_poly.pdbx_seq_one_letter_code
_entity_poly.pdbx_strand_id
1 'polypeptide(L)'
;MICLILQLIAHLNADVANDTKVEFRRYRFDSSIRKLIWQGNEEHDVLSVDWNEEPYPFGNPNADELNVFDKQGLSITSDTIAIKDYVDNQMPYKSKNQYEYYKTGLYEFQAAALAAYYGLNIVPSENYFEDCGPIYYEEELIPPVPNSREILPYEYPAFIVGINDWDCYQLQHEQRHCKTQCQNGDPIEYGMYGKDLLISVQRSYPSSSADHIKKIIAKFGPVLMSSQVFYGWRTDLQYGLILLQMVREPNDQDEWILTFNEMMDINFTDFTVAYAETFPDKATAYYSTEDFPPVPPEDQKTGFNWKKFLWLLLIIPVGGFFLLWFLYYACCDSGECCGCSWTTVEVHPV
;
A
#
# COMPACT_ATOMS: atom_id res chain seq x y z
N MET A 1 24.76 -15.68 50.98
CA MET A 1 25.47 -15.10 49.81
C MET A 1 24.86 -15.57 48.48
N ILE A 2 24.61 -16.88 48.29
CA ILE A 2 23.94 -17.40 47.07
C ILE A 2 22.50 -16.85 46.89
N CYS A 3 21.71 -16.69 47.95
CA CYS A 3 20.36 -16.09 47.85
C CYS A 3 20.36 -14.60 47.45
N LEU A 4 21.42 -13.85 47.81
CA LEU A 4 21.56 -12.44 47.40
C LEU A 4 21.95 -12.33 45.93
N ILE A 5 22.72 -13.28 45.39
CA ILE A 5 23.05 -13.35 43.96
C ILE A 5 21.81 -13.74 43.14
N LEU A 6 20.99 -14.68 43.61
CA LEU A 6 19.73 -15.04 42.94
C LEU A 6 18.68 -13.92 43.00
N GLN A 7 18.61 -13.15 44.10
CA GLN A 7 17.77 -11.95 44.16
C GLN A 7 18.30 -10.81 43.28
N LEU A 8 19.62 -10.65 43.16
CA LEU A 8 20.22 -9.69 42.23
C LEU A 8 19.96 -10.09 40.77
N ILE A 9 20.05 -11.39 40.43
CA ILE A 9 19.72 -11.91 39.10
C ILE A 9 18.22 -11.78 38.82
N ALA A 10 17.35 -11.99 39.82
CA ALA A 10 15.91 -11.76 39.66
C ALA A 10 15.54 -10.26 39.57
N HIS A 11 16.32 -9.36 40.16
CA HIS A 11 16.14 -7.90 40.00
C HIS A 11 16.83 -7.34 38.74
N LEU A 12 17.85 -8.00 38.21
CA LEU A 12 18.47 -7.69 36.91
C LEU A 12 17.66 -8.28 35.74
N ASN A 13 16.99 -9.42 35.93
CA ASN A 13 16.01 -9.99 35.00
C ASN A 13 14.60 -9.41 35.18
N ALA A 14 14.39 -8.59 36.22
CA ALA A 14 13.37 -7.54 36.17
C ALA A 14 13.93 -6.37 35.33
N ASP A 15 14.46 -6.71 34.15
CA ASP A 15 14.37 -5.83 33.00
C ASP A 15 12.96 -5.24 33.06
N VAL A 16 12.89 -3.92 32.97
CA VAL A 16 11.67 -3.20 32.61
C VAL A 16 10.97 -4.09 31.61
N ALA A 17 9.82 -4.67 31.97
CA ALA A 17 9.08 -5.51 31.06
C ALA A 17 8.77 -4.61 29.87
N ASN A 18 9.58 -4.71 28.82
CA ASN A 18 9.41 -3.92 27.62
C ASN A 18 8.02 -4.30 27.17
N ASP A 19 7.09 -3.36 27.26
CA ASP A 19 5.72 -3.62 26.90
C ASP A 19 5.70 -3.98 25.42
N THR A 20 5.62 -5.28 25.13
CA THR A 20 5.68 -5.83 23.77
C THR A 20 4.31 -5.82 23.12
N LYS A 21 3.30 -5.25 23.80
CA LYS A 21 1.92 -5.24 23.32
C LYS A 21 1.63 -3.94 22.57
N VAL A 22 0.93 -4.09 21.45
CA VAL A 22 0.33 -3.00 20.70
C VAL A 22 -1.17 -3.13 20.82
N GLU A 23 -1.82 -2.08 21.30
CA GLU A 23 -3.27 -2.03 21.43
C GLU A 23 -3.92 -1.37 20.22
N PHE A 24 -4.85 -2.08 19.60
CA PHE A 24 -5.65 -1.64 18.46
C PHE A 24 -7.08 -1.41 18.94
N ARG A 25 -7.49 -0.14 18.98
CA ARG A 25 -8.87 0.21 19.35
C ARG A 25 -9.80 -0.09 18.17
N ARG A 26 -10.93 -0.74 18.45
CA ARG A 26 -12.02 -0.94 17.51
C ARG A 26 -12.99 0.23 17.63
N TYR A 27 -13.16 0.96 16.54
CA TYR A 27 -14.03 2.13 16.50
C TYR A 27 -15.29 1.83 15.70
N ARG A 28 -16.38 2.49 16.08
CA ARG A 28 -17.59 2.62 15.25
C ARG A 28 -17.54 3.95 14.50
N PHE A 29 -17.85 3.93 13.22
CA PHE A 29 -17.92 5.15 12.41
C PHE A 29 -19.36 5.46 12.01
N ASP A 30 -19.85 6.63 12.41
CA ASP A 30 -21.11 7.20 11.92
C ASP A 30 -20.81 8.12 10.73
N SER A 31 -21.03 7.60 9.51
CA SER A 31 -20.75 8.33 8.27
C SER A 31 -21.68 9.52 8.05
N SER A 32 -22.86 9.54 8.65
CA SER A 32 -23.85 10.61 8.44
C SER A 32 -23.40 11.95 9.05
N ILE A 33 -22.69 11.87 10.17
CA ILE A 33 -22.11 13.01 10.89
C ILE A 33 -20.58 12.97 10.92
N ARG A 34 -19.97 12.02 10.19
CA ARG A 34 -18.51 11.81 10.11
C ARG A 34 -17.84 11.71 11.49
N LYS A 35 -18.46 10.95 12.41
CA LYS A 35 -18.00 10.80 13.80
C LYS A 35 -17.44 9.41 14.05
N LEU A 36 -16.25 9.38 14.66
CA LEU A 36 -15.62 8.18 15.20
C LEU A 36 -16.01 8.01 16.67
N ILE A 37 -16.43 6.81 17.05
CA ILE A 37 -16.91 6.49 18.40
C ILE A 37 -16.10 5.31 18.94
N TRP A 38 -15.54 5.45 20.14
CA TRP A 38 -14.92 4.35 20.88
C TRP A 38 -15.67 4.12 22.18
N GLN A 39 -16.09 2.89 22.44
CA GLN A 39 -16.93 2.56 23.60
C GLN A 39 -16.12 2.22 24.85
N GLY A 40 -14.83 1.85 24.71
CA GLY A 40 -13.82 1.79 25.79
C GLY A 40 -14.16 0.97 27.04
N ASN A 41 -15.31 0.31 27.10
CA ASN A 41 -15.87 -0.31 28.29
C ASN A 41 -15.94 -1.84 28.14
N GLU A 42 -15.77 -2.36 26.93
CA GLU A 42 -15.85 -3.78 26.64
C GLU A 42 -14.47 -4.34 26.25
N GLU A 43 -14.14 -5.55 26.72
CA GLU A 43 -12.83 -6.19 26.45
C GLU A 43 -12.57 -6.37 24.94
N HIS A 44 -13.62 -6.40 24.11
CA HIS A 44 -13.51 -6.49 22.67
C HIS A 44 -13.39 -5.13 21.96
N ASP A 45 -13.42 -4.00 22.68
CA ASP A 45 -13.16 -2.67 22.11
C ASP A 45 -11.68 -2.42 21.83
N VAL A 46 -10.81 -3.27 22.39
CA VAL A 46 -9.36 -3.20 22.21
C VAL A 46 -8.83 -4.60 21.90
N LEU A 47 -8.08 -4.70 20.80
CA LEU A 47 -7.28 -5.87 20.48
C LEU A 47 -5.84 -5.62 20.91
N SER A 48 -5.30 -6.47 21.78
CA SER A 48 -3.90 -6.40 22.19
C SER A 48 -3.10 -7.46 21.43
N VAL A 49 -2.05 -7.04 20.73
CA VAL A 49 -1.18 -7.92 19.94
C VAL A 49 0.24 -7.82 20.47
N ASP A 50 0.80 -8.95 20.89
CA ASP A 50 2.22 -9.04 21.27
C ASP A 50 3.09 -9.15 20.02
N TRP A 51 3.97 -8.18 19.79
CA TRP A 51 4.88 -8.18 18.64
C TRP A 51 6.05 -9.14 18.80
N ASN A 52 6.30 -9.64 20.01
CA ASN A 52 7.36 -10.59 20.31
C ASN A 52 6.93 -12.05 20.14
N GLU A 53 5.64 -12.29 19.94
CA GLU A 53 5.06 -13.61 19.76
C GLU A 53 4.70 -13.90 18.29
N GLU A 54 4.89 -15.15 17.88
CA GLU A 54 4.41 -15.65 16.59
C GLU A 54 2.88 -15.61 16.50
N PRO A 55 2.29 -15.56 15.28
CA PRO A 55 2.96 -15.60 13.97
C PRO A 55 3.49 -14.23 13.52
N TYR A 56 4.50 -14.27 12.64
CA TYR A 56 5.03 -13.13 11.90
C TYR A 56 4.60 -13.24 10.42
N PRO A 57 3.47 -12.63 10.02
CA PRO A 57 2.85 -12.89 8.73
C PRO A 57 3.69 -12.48 7.53
N PHE A 58 4.58 -11.49 7.70
CA PHE A 58 5.41 -10.94 6.63
C PHE A 58 6.74 -11.67 6.45
N GLY A 59 7.27 -12.31 7.49
CA GLY A 59 8.50 -13.11 7.40
C GLY A 59 9.17 -13.32 8.75
N ASN A 60 10.32 -14.00 8.75
CA ASN A 60 11.04 -14.32 9.97
C ASN A 60 11.87 -13.12 10.45
N PRO A 61 11.68 -12.59 11.67
CA PRO A 61 12.47 -11.47 12.19
C PRO A 61 13.97 -11.79 12.36
N ASN A 62 14.36 -13.06 12.33
CA ASN A 62 15.75 -13.48 12.38
C ASN A 62 16.39 -13.63 10.98
N ALA A 63 15.65 -13.39 9.89
CA ALA A 63 16.21 -13.42 8.55
C ALA A 63 17.21 -12.27 8.33
N ASP A 64 18.17 -12.50 7.43
CA ASP A 64 19.15 -11.49 7.04
C ASP A 64 18.50 -10.31 6.33
N GLU A 65 17.41 -10.57 5.60
CA GLU A 65 16.62 -9.56 4.88
C GLU A 65 15.12 -9.84 5.00
N LEU A 66 14.33 -8.77 4.85
CA LEU A 66 12.89 -8.81 4.69
C LEU A 66 12.46 -7.66 3.80
N ASN A 67 11.56 -7.93 2.85
CA ASN A 67 10.73 -6.93 2.22
C ASN A 67 9.26 -7.33 2.40
N VAL A 68 8.47 -6.50 3.07
CA VAL A 68 7.06 -6.82 3.40
C VAL A 68 6.18 -6.97 2.16
N PHE A 69 6.58 -6.42 1.01
CA PHE A 69 5.83 -6.52 -0.25
C PHE A 69 5.94 -7.91 -0.90
N ASP A 70 6.99 -8.68 -0.57
CA ASP A 70 7.20 -10.04 -1.08
C ASP A 70 6.07 -10.99 -0.65
N LYS A 71 5.44 -10.70 0.50
CA LYS A 71 4.31 -11.47 1.02
C LYS A 71 3.16 -11.58 0.02
N GLN A 72 2.94 -10.54 -0.78
CA GLN A 72 1.90 -10.50 -1.82
C GLN A 72 2.47 -10.65 -3.24
N GLY A 73 3.76 -10.98 -3.35
CA GLY A 73 4.47 -11.15 -4.61
C GLY A 73 4.57 -9.86 -5.41
N LEU A 74 4.71 -8.70 -4.74
CA LEU A 74 4.91 -7.41 -5.40
C LEU A 74 6.38 -7.00 -5.36
N SER A 75 6.88 -6.44 -6.46
CA SER A 75 8.18 -5.79 -6.53
C SER A 75 7.99 -4.27 -6.53
N ILE A 76 7.96 -3.68 -5.35
CA ILE A 76 7.82 -2.23 -5.16
C ILE A 76 9.20 -1.59 -5.03
N THR A 77 9.43 -0.57 -5.86
CA THR A 77 10.65 0.24 -5.95
C THR A 77 10.27 1.69 -6.19
N SER A 78 11.26 2.59 -6.22
CA SER A 78 11.06 3.98 -6.62
C SER A 78 10.47 4.16 -8.01
N ASP A 79 10.59 3.16 -8.90
CA ASP A 79 10.09 3.23 -10.27
C ASP A 79 8.76 2.51 -10.46
N THR A 80 8.40 1.61 -9.55
CA THR A 80 7.20 0.80 -9.68
C THR A 80 6.07 1.24 -8.76
N ILE A 81 6.33 2.01 -7.69
CA ILE A 81 5.27 2.44 -6.79
C ILE A 81 4.31 3.43 -7.46
N ALA A 82 3.01 3.18 -7.33
CA ALA A 82 1.97 3.96 -8.01
C ALA A 82 1.92 5.44 -7.55
N ILE A 83 2.24 5.70 -6.28
CA ILE A 83 2.17 7.04 -5.70
C ILE A 83 3.36 7.94 -6.08
N LYS A 84 4.35 7.46 -6.84
CA LYS A 84 5.59 8.19 -7.17
C LYS A 84 5.32 9.62 -7.67
N ASP A 85 4.41 9.75 -8.63
CA ASP A 85 4.10 11.01 -9.31
C ASP A 85 2.95 11.79 -8.63
N TYR A 86 2.38 11.24 -7.55
CA TYR A 86 1.25 11.81 -6.80
C TYR A 86 1.67 12.42 -5.46
N VAL A 87 2.96 12.33 -5.13
CA VAL A 87 3.55 13.08 -4.03
C VAL A 87 3.63 14.56 -4.43
N ASP A 88 2.60 15.30 -4.06
CA ASP A 88 2.33 16.63 -4.59
C ASP A 88 3.17 17.73 -3.91
N ASN A 89 3.74 18.61 -4.74
CA ASN A 89 4.43 19.85 -4.37
C ASN A 89 3.49 21.03 -4.14
N GLN A 90 2.19 20.90 -4.42
CA GLN A 90 1.21 21.97 -4.34
C GLN A 90 0.59 22.14 -2.95
N MET A 91 1.45 22.19 -1.93
CA MET A 91 1.05 22.50 -0.55
C MET A 91 0.25 23.80 -0.34
N PRO A 92 0.35 24.90 -1.14
CA PRO A 92 -0.44 26.09 -0.85
C PRO A 92 -1.93 26.00 -1.20
N TYR A 93 -2.40 24.96 -1.90
CA TYR A 93 -3.81 24.84 -2.35
C TYR A 93 -4.61 23.72 -1.67
N LYS A 94 -3.97 22.87 -0.86
CA LYS A 94 -4.65 21.76 -0.16
C LYS A 94 -5.41 22.26 1.07
N SER A 95 -6.51 21.57 1.41
CA SER A 95 -7.19 21.80 2.69
C SER A 95 -6.26 21.46 3.86
N LYS A 96 -6.55 21.97 5.06
CA LYS A 96 -5.77 21.65 6.27
C LYS A 96 -5.64 20.14 6.48
N ASN A 97 -6.71 19.40 6.23
CA ASN A 97 -6.74 17.96 6.44
C ASN A 97 -5.89 17.21 5.41
N GLN A 98 -6.02 17.57 4.14
CA GLN A 98 -5.19 17.01 3.07
C GLN A 98 -3.71 17.32 3.31
N TYR A 99 -3.39 18.55 3.71
CA TYR A 99 -2.04 18.94 4.08
C TYR A 99 -1.45 18.07 5.20
N GLU A 100 -2.20 17.84 6.30
CA GLU A 100 -1.74 16.98 7.39
C GLU A 100 -1.64 15.51 6.98
N TYR A 101 -2.56 15.02 6.12
CA TYR A 101 -2.55 13.67 5.58
C TYR A 101 -1.28 13.39 4.76
N TYR A 102 -0.85 14.35 3.94
CA TYR A 102 0.46 14.29 3.31
C TYR A 102 1.54 14.41 4.36
N LYS A 103 1.67 15.57 5.01
CA LYS A 103 2.80 15.95 5.89
C LYS A 103 3.20 14.86 6.89
N THR A 104 2.24 14.13 7.46
CA THR A 104 2.50 13.08 8.47
C THR A 104 3.04 11.76 7.92
N GLY A 105 3.11 11.60 6.59
CA GLY A 105 3.51 10.35 5.92
C GLY A 105 2.39 9.33 5.82
N LEU A 106 1.15 9.73 6.14
CA LEU A 106 0.01 8.82 6.21
C LEU A 106 -0.42 8.33 4.83
N TYR A 107 -0.29 9.19 3.81
CA TYR A 107 -0.52 8.85 2.41
C TYR A 107 0.38 7.69 1.94
N GLU A 108 1.68 7.82 2.17
CA GLU A 108 2.69 6.81 1.84
C GLU A 108 2.46 5.52 2.63
N PHE A 109 2.11 5.65 3.92
CA PHE A 109 1.85 4.52 4.79
C PHE A 109 0.65 3.71 4.31
N GLN A 110 -0.42 4.38 3.91
CA GLN A 110 -1.61 3.74 3.36
C GLN A 110 -1.31 3.00 2.06
N ALA A 111 -0.59 3.62 1.13
CA ALA A 111 -0.16 2.96 -0.11
C ALA A 111 0.70 1.72 0.17
N ALA A 112 1.68 1.83 1.08
CA ALA A 112 2.52 0.71 1.47
C ALA A 112 1.72 -0.42 2.15
N ALA A 113 0.78 -0.08 3.04
CA ALA A 113 -0.05 -1.07 3.71
C ALA A 113 -0.96 -1.82 2.72
N LEU A 114 -1.57 -1.13 1.75
CA LEU A 114 -2.36 -1.78 0.70
C LEU A 114 -1.50 -2.71 -0.18
N ALA A 115 -0.28 -2.30 -0.50
CA ALA A 115 0.66 -3.15 -1.24
C ALA A 115 1.05 -4.39 -0.43
N ALA A 116 1.39 -4.23 0.85
CA ALA A 116 1.86 -5.32 1.70
C ALA A 116 0.74 -6.29 2.12
N TYR A 117 -0.44 -5.77 2.50
CA TYR A 117 -1.55 -6.60 2.96
C TYR A 117 -2.38 -7.15 1.82
N TYR A 118 -2.67 -6.37 0.78
CA TYR A 118 -3.62 -6.75 -0.27
C TYR A 118 -2.97 -6.98 -1.64
N GLY A 119 -1.67 -6.72 -1.80
CA GLY A 119 -1.02 -6.82 -3.11
C GLY A 119 -1.50 -5.76 -4.10
N LEU A 120 -1.94 -4.61 -3.58
CA LEU A 120 -2.45 -3.47 -4.36
C LEU A 120 -1.41 -2.35 -4.43
N ASN A 121 -0.93 -2.06 -5.63
CA ASN A 121 -0.08 -0.90 -5.90
C ASN A 121 -0.93 0.18 -6.58
N ILE A 122 -1.73 0.87 -5.78
CA ILE A 122 -2.69 1.87 -6.24
C ILE A 122 -2.37 3.26 -5.68
N VAL A 123 -3.02 4.28 -6.21
CA VAL A 123 -2.94 5.65 -5.73
C VAL A 123 -4.10 5.90 -4.77
N PRO A 124 -3.89 6.15 -3.46
CA PRO A 124 -4.98 6.53 -2.57
C PRO A 124 -5.64 7.85 -2.98
N SER A 125 -6.97 7.93 -2.89
CA SER A 125 -7.69 9.19 -3.12
C SER A 125 -7.65 10.10 -1.89
N GLU A 126 -6.88 11.19 -1.98
CA GLU A 126 -6.88 12.26 -0.97
C GLU A 126 -8.24 12.95 -0.79
N ASN A 127 -9.08 12.94 -1.83
CA ASN A 127 -10.41 13.56 -1.80
C ASN A 127 -11.41 12.66 -1.09
N TYR A 128 -11.34 11.35 -1.32
CA TYR A 128 -12.16 10.41 -0.57
C TYR A 128 -11.88 10.54 0.92
N PHE A 129 -10.60 10.62 1.28
CA PHE A 129 -10.17 10.84 2.65
C PHE A 129 -10.76 12.14 3.24
N GLU A 130 -10.70 13.26 2.50
CA GLU A 130 -11.23 14.54 2.96
C GLU A 130 -12.77 14.60 3.03
N ASP A 131 -13.47 13.97 2.10
CA ASP A 131 -14.93 14.06 2.00
C ASP A 131 -15.64 13.02 2.86
N CYS A 132 -15.06 11.83 3.02
CA CYS A 132 -15.66 10.68 3.70
C CYS A 132 -15.00 10.33 5.04
N GLY A 133 -13.79 10.79 5.32
CA GLY A 133 -13.06 10.48 6.56
C GLY A 133 -13.70 11.08 7.83
N PRO A 134 -13.29 10.66 9.02
CA PRO A 134 -13.83 11.18 10.27
C PRO A 134 -13.37 12.63 10.55
N ILE A 135 -14.25 13.43 11.12
CA ILE A 135 -13.98 14.83 11.56
C ILE A 135 -14.22 15.03 13.05
N TYR A 136 -15.06 14.18 13.65
CA TYR A 136 -15.36 14.20 15.08
C TYR A 136 -14.95 12.90 15.75
N TYR A 137 -14.62 12.97 17.03
CA TYR A 137 -14.35 11.82 17.88
C TYR A 137 -15.09 11.92 19.21
N GLU A 138 -15.61 10.79 19.69
CA GLU A 138 -16.30 10.65 20.95
C GLU A 138 -15.90 9.36 21.67
N GLU A 139 -15.68 9.46 22.99
CA GLU A 139 -15.48 8.31 23.88
C GLU A 139 -16.76 8.08 24.68
N GLU A 140 -17.42 6.95 24.46
CA GLU A 140 -18.62 6.56 25.19
C GLU A 140 -18.21 5.78 26.46
N LEU A 141 -17.54 6.45 27.41
CA LEU A 141 -17.11 5.84 28.68
C LEU A 141 -18.26 5.71 29.69
N ILE A 142 -18.10 4.83 30.69
CA ILE A 142 -18.98 4.80 31.89
C ILE A 142 -18.16 5.24 33.12
N PRO A 143 -18.50 6.37 33.77
CA PRO A 143 -19.62 7.28 33.47
C PRO A 143 -19.39 8.11 32.18
N PRO A 144 -20.46 8.55 31.51
CA PRO A 144 -20.37 9.25 30.22
C PRO A 144 -19.60 10.57 30.35
N VAL A 145 -18.63 10.75 29.45
CA VAL A 145 -17.91 12.01 29.24
C VAL A 145 -18.33 12.54 27.86
N PRO A 146 -19.47 13.24 27.75
CA PRO A 146 -20.00 13.66 26.46
C PRO A 146 -19.25 14.89 25.96
N ASN A 147 -18.07 14.71 25.41
CA ASN A 147 -17.30 15.76 24.76
C ASN A 147 -16.81 15.26 23.40
N SER A 148 -17.71 15.25 22.42
CA SER A 148 -17.32 15.12 21.03
C SER A 148 -16.32 16.23 20.69
N ARG A 149 -15.14 15.88 20.19
CA ARG A 149 -14.11 16.84 19.77
C ARG A 149 -13.86 16.75 18.27
N GLU A 150 -13.52 17.86 17.65
CA GLU A 150 -12.92 17.83 16.32
C GLU A 150 -11.56 17.14 16.38
N ILE A 151 -11.25 16.41 15.33
CA ILE A 151 -10.01 15.66 15.22
C ILE A 151 -9.27 16.00 13.94
N LEU A 152 -7.96 15.87 14.00
CA LEU A 152 -7.10 15.92 12.83
C LEU A 152 -7.02 14.52 12.19
N PRO A 153 -6.91 14.45 10.85
CA PRO A 153 -6.70 13.23 10.09
C PRO A 153 -5.75 12.17 10.66
N TYR A 154 -4.63 12.61 11.21
CA TYR A 154 -3.58 11.72 11.70
C TYR A 154 -3.81 11.24 13.14
N GLU A 155 -4.78 11.80 13.86
CA GLU A 155 -5.01 11.46 15.27
C GLU A 155 -5.71 10.11 15.45
N TYR A 156 -6.35 9.58 14.41
CA TYR A 156 -7.32 8.48 14.48
C TYR A 156 -7.24 7.57 13.24
N PRO A 157 -7.76 6.33 13.28
CA PRO A 157 -7.37 5.26 12.35
C PRO A 157 -7.64 5.62 10.88
N ALA A 158 -6.57 5.59 10.11
CA ALA A 158 -6.56 5.95 8.70
C ALA A 158 -7.39 5.01 7.81
N PHE A 159 -7.65 3.77 8.23
CA PHE A 159 -8.40 2.79 7.44
C PHE A 159 -9.87 2.63 7.84
N ILE A 160 -10.40 3.37 8.82
CA ILE A 160 -11.74 3.09 9.37
C ILE A 160 -12.88 3.19 8.32
N VAL A 161 -12.71 4.07 7.33
CA VAL A 161 -13.63 4.22 6.19
C VAL A 161 -13.19 3.43 4.95
N GLY A 162 -12.07 2.72 5.05
CA GLY A 162 -11.33 2.19 3.89
C GLY A 162 -10.54 3.27 3.17
N ILE A 163 -9.74 2.85 2.20
CA ILE A 163 -9.06 3.71 1.23
C ILE A 163 -9.72 3.50 -0.10
N ASN A 164 -10.07 4.59 -0.77
CA ASN A 164 -10.58 4.51 -2.13
C ASN A 164 -9.47 4.76 -3.15
N ASP A 165 -9.47 4.00 -4.24
CA ASP A 165 -8.60 4.23 -5.39
C ASP A 165 -8.86 5.62 -6.01
N TRP A 166 -7.79 6.32 -6.37
CA TRP A 166 -7.88 7.58 -7.09
C TRP A 166 -8.70 7.43 -8.37
N ASP A 167 -8.59 6.30 -9.08
CA ASP A 167 -9.34 6.04 -10.32
C ASP A 167 -10.86 5.91 -10.09
N CYS A 168 -11.31 5.58 -8.88
CA CYS A 168 -12.73 5.58 -8.54
C CYS A 168 -13.16 6.96 -8.01
N TYR A 169 -12.39 7.56 -7.09
CA TYR A 169 -12.72 8.85 -6.44
C TYR A 169 -11.75 9.97 -6.86
N GLN A 170 -11.94 10.49 -8.07
CA GLN A 170 -11.14 11.59 -8.60
C GLN A 170 -11.57 12.98 -8.08
N LEU A 171 -10.68 13.96 -8.28
CA LEU A 171 -10.88 15.38 -7.98
C LEU A 171 -12.06 15.94 -8.80
N GLN A 172 -13.11 16.41 -8.13
CA GLN A 172 -14.07 17.33 -8.73
C GLN A 172 -14.26 18.52 -7.79
N HIS A 173 -13.91 19.71 -8.28
CA HIS A 173 -13.89 20.96 -7.53
C HIS A 173 -15.25 21.41 -6.95
N GLU A 174 -16.36 20.76 -7.32
CA GLU A 174 -17.70 21.30 -7.10
C GLU A 174 -18.53 20.59 -6.02
N GLN A 175 -18.09 19.45 -5.47
CA GLN A 175 -18.88 18.70 -4.47
C GLN A 175 -18.02 18.16 -3.32
N ARG A 176 -18.04 18.86 -2.16
CA ARG A 176 -17.39 18.45 -0.89
C ARG A 176 -18.27 17.50 -0.05
N HIS A 177 -18.91 16.54 -0.69
CA HIS A 177 -19.77 15.58 -0.02
C HIS A 177 -19.29 14.17 -0.31
N CYS A 178 -19.29 13.31 0.71
CA CYS A 178 -18.95 11.91 0.52
C CYS A 178 -19.87 11.27 -0.52
N LYS A 179 -19.27 10.80 -1.62
CA LYS A 179 -19.99 10.18 -2.73
C LYS A 179 -20.20 8.70 -2.45
N THR A 180 -21.26 8.16 -3.04
CA THR A 180 -21.59 6.72 -2.97
C THR A 180 -21.30 5.99 -4.27
N GLN A 181 -20.75 6.68 -5.28
CA GLN A 181 -20.44 6.13 -6.59
C GLN A 181 -19.07 6.63 -7.07
N CYS A 182 -18.37 5.78 -7.83
CA CYS A 182 -17.19 6.14 -8.60
C CYS A 182 -17.56 7.09 -9.75
N GLN A 183 -16.56 7.68 -10.40
CA GLN A 183 -16.75 8.61 -11.50
C GLN A 183 -17.55 8.06 -12.70
N ASN A 184 -17.48 6.74 -12.95
CA ASN A 184 -18.20 6.06 -14.02
C ASN A 184 -19.59 5.54 -13.59
N GLY A 185 -20.02 5.83 -12.35
CA GLY A 185 -21.30 5.39 -11.79
C GLY A 185 -21.25 4.04 -11.06
N ASP A 186 -20.11 3.34 -11.05
CA ASP A 186 -19.94 2.11 -10.26
C ASP A 186 -20.14 2.38 -8.77
N PRO A 187 -20.58 1.39 -7.98
CA PRO A 187 -20.64 1.51 -6.53
C PRO A 187 -19.26 1.83 -5.92
N ILE A 188 -19.21 2.77 -4.96
CA ILE A 188 -17.94 3.25 -4.39
C ILE A 188 -17.13 2.13 -3.70
N GLU A 189 -17.79 1.09 -3.22
CA GLU A 189 -17.16 -0.07 -2.60
C GLU A 189 -16.24 -0.85 -3.55
N TYR A 190 -16.40 -0.73 -4.87
CA TYR A 190 -15.54 -1.44 -5.83
C TYR A 190 -14.12 -0.88 -5.89
N GLY A 191 -13.95 0.40 -5.55
CA GLY A 191 -12.64 1.03 -5.38
C GLY A 191 -12.14 1.07 -3.94
N MET A 192 -12.83 0.43 -2.98
CA MET A 192 -12.55 0.56 -1.55
C MET A 192 -11.77 -0.63 -0.98
N TYR A 193 -10.69 -0.34 -0.24
CA TYR A 193 -9.79 -1.34 0.31
C TYR A 193 -9.40 -1.06 1.77
N GLY A 194 -8.85 -2.06 2.46
CA GLY A 194 -8.21 -1.88 3.76
C GLY A 194 -9.16 -1.65 4.95
N LYS A 195 -10.48 -1.69 4.76
CA LYS A 195 -11.46 -1.42 5.83
C LYS A 195 -11.35 -2.37 7.05
N ASP A 196 -10.77 -3.55 6.83
CA ASP A 196 -10.53 -4.55 7.88
C ASP A 196 -9.20 -4.33 8.63
N LEU A 197 -8.38 -3.36 8.20
CA LEU A 197 -7.13 -3.03 8.88
C LEU A 197 -7.40 -2.14 10.09
N LEU A 198 -6.92 -2.58 11.25
CA LEU A 198 -6.85 -1.77 12.45
C LEU A 198 -5.56 -0.94 12.44
N ILE A 199 -5.61 0.28 12.98
CA ILE A 199 -4.41 1.10 13.22
C ILE A 199 -4.16 1.27 14.71
N SER A 200 -2.88 1.24 15.07
CA SER A 200 -2.41 1.72 16.36
C SER A 200 -1.33 2.78 16.17
N VAL A 201 -1.42 3.85 16.96
CA VAL A 201 -0.36 4.86 17.09
C VAL A 201 0.26 4.69 18.46
N GLN A 202 1.49 4.20 18.49
CA GLN A 202 2.29 4.03 19.70
C GLN A 202 3.09 5.30 19.95
N ARG A 203 2.98 5.84 21.17
CA ARG A 203 3.64 7.07 21.58
C ARG A 203 4.58 6.82 22.75
N SER A 204 5.73 7.48 22.76
CA SER A 204 6.72 7.42 23.83
C SER A 204 7.20 6.00 24.12
N TYR A 205 7.37 5.20 23.07
CA TYR A 205 7.96 3.87 23.16
C TYR A 205 9.43 4.01 23.58
N PRO A 206 9.91 3.24 24.57
CA PRO A 206 11.31 3.29 24.95
C PRO A 206 12.19 2.91 23.75
N SER A 207 13.31 3.62 23.58
CA SER A 207 14.31 3.41 22.52
C SER A 207 14.39 1.93 22.13
N SER A 208 13.94 1.61 20.92
CA SER A 208 13.84 0.23 20.48
C SER A 208 15.20 -0.27 19.97
N SER A 209 15.48 -1.56 20.21
CA SER A 209 16.67 -2.20 19.65
C SER A 209 16.43 -2.60 18.20
N ALA A 210 17.51 -2.84 17.44
CA ALA A 210 17.47 -3.45 16.11
C ALA A 210 16.48 -4.63 16.03
N ASP A 211 16.54 -5.53 17.00
CA ASP A 211 15.69 -6.72 17.07
C ASP A 211 14.21 -6.40 17.27
N HIS A 212 13.89 -5.36 18.06
CA HIS A 212 12.50 -4.94 18.27
C HIS A 212 11.88 -4.49 16.95
N ILE A 213 12.62 -3.72 16.16
CA ILE A 213 12.13 -3.16 14.89
C ILE A 213 11.88 -4.27 13.87
N LYS A 214 12.82 -5.22 13.77
CA LYS A 214 12.65 -6.39 12.89
C LYS A 214 11.36 -7.15 13.26
N LYS A 215 11.09 -7.34 14.56
CA LYS A 215 9.88 -8.01 15.03
C LYS A 215 8.62 -7.19 14.75
N ILE A 216 8.63 -5.88 14.97
CA ILE A 216 7.50 -4.99 14.66
C ILE A 216 7.19 -5.02 13.17
N ILE A 217 8.19 -4.87 12.28
CA ILE A 217 7.99 -4.92 10.82
C ILE A 217 7.52 -6.33 10.40
N ALA A 218 8.13 -7.38 10.92
CA ALA A 218 7.73 -8.76 10.61
C ALA A 218 6.28 -9.08 11.07
N LYS A 219 5.84 -8.45 12.17
CA LYS A 219 4.51 -8.63 12.76
C LYS A 219 3.44 -7.84 12.03
N PHE A 220 3.70 -6.56 11.77
CA PHE A 220 2.70 -5.59 11.34
C PHE A 220 2.86 -5.10 9.90
N GLY A 221 3.98 -5.43 9.25
CA GLY A 221 4.27 -5.02 7.88
C GLY A 221 4.90 -3.63 7.85
N PRO A 222 4.45 -2.73 6.96
CA PRO A 222 4.93 -1.36 6.94
C PRO A 222 4.75 -0.67 8.30
N VAL A 223 5.70 0.20 8.67
CA VAL A 223 5.69 0.98 9.91
C VAL A 223 5.92 2.44 9.57
N LEU A 224 4.99 3.31 9.93
CA LEU A 224 5.14 4.76 9.78
C LEU A 224 5.80 5.36 11.02
N MET A 225 6.90 6.08 10.85
CA MET A 225 7.61 6.81 11.90
C MET A 225 8.15 8.13 11.36
N SER A 226 7.89 9.24 12.05
CA SER A 226 8.41 10.57 11.66
C SER A 226 8.22 10.91 10.17
N SER A 227 7.09 10.52 9.58
CA SER A 227 6.77 10.70 8.14
C SER A 227 7.59 9.83 7.17
N GLN A 228 8.24 8.78 7.68
CA GLN A 228 8.97 7.77 6.93
C GLN A 228 8.26 6.42 7.08
N VAL A 229 8.18 5.65 6.01
CA VAL A 229 7.56 4.33 6.01
C VAL A 229 8.64 3.26 5.88
N PHE A 230 8.88 2.53 6.96
CA PHE A 230 9.78 1.38 6.99
C PHE A 230 9.05 0.16 6.48
N TYR A 231 9.62 -0.54 5.51
CA TYR A 231 8.98 -1.69 4.85
C TYR A 231 9.86 -2.94 4.84
N GLY A 232 11.00 -2.91 5.51
CA GLY A 232 11.92 -4.03 5.49
C GLY A 232 13.28 -3.74 6.09
N TRP A 233 14.17 -4.69 5.93
CA TRP A 233 15.57 -4.55 6.30
C TRP A 233 16.46 -5.46 5.46
N ARG A 234 17.76 -5.21 5.53
CA ARG A 234 18.81 -6.16 5.16
C ARG A 234 19.97 -6.05 6.15
N THR A 235 20.76 -7.09 6.26
CA THR A 235 21.94 -7.13 7.14
C THR A 235 23.19 -7.07 6.28
N ASP A 236 24.03 -6.08 6.54
CA ASP A 236 25.31 -5.89 5.87
C ASP A 236 26.47 -6.21 6.83
N LEU A 237 27.52 -6.85 6.32
CA LEU A 237 28.67 -7.28 7.13
C LEU A 237 29.49 -6.11 7.69
N GLN A 238 29.48 -4.97 7.02
CA GLN A 238 30.23 -3.77 7.40
C GLN A 238 29.37 -2.81 8.22
N TYR A 239 28.11 -2.65 7.86
CA TYR A 239 27.23 -1.62 8.44
C TYR A 239 26.19 -2.16 9.43
N GLY A 240 26.04 -3.49 9.53
CA GLY A 240 25.05 -4.12 10.41
C GLY A 240 23.64 -4.05 9.83
N LEU A 241 22.65 -3.74 10.68
CA LEU A 241 21.25 -3.64 10.25
C LEU A 241 21.05 -2.38 9.39
N ILE A 242 20.52 -2.58 8.20
CA ILE A 242 20.08 -1.51 7.30
C ILE A 242 18.57 -1.62 7.15
N LEU A 243 17.84 -0.61 7.57
CA LEU A 243 16.40 -0.52 7.39
C LEU A 243 16.07 0.03 6.01
N LEU A 244 15.05 -0.56 5.38
CA LEU A 244 14.52 -0.11 4.10
C LEU A 244 13.35 0.83 4.35
N GLN A 245 13.43 2.05 3.82
CA GLN A 245 12.42 3.08 4.03
C GLN A 245 12.00 3.79 2.76
N MET A 246 10.77 4.28 2.78
CA MET A 246 10.21 5.22 1.83
C MET A 246 10.04 6.55 2.55
N VAL A 247 10.60 7.61 1.98
CA VAL A 247 10.58 8.95 2.56
C VAL A 247 10.36 9.97 1.46
N ARG A 248 9.70 11.08 1.80
CA ARG A 248 9.66 12.23 0.91
C ARG A 248 10.74 13.20 1.28
N GLU A 249 11.50 13.62 0.29
CA GLU A 249 12.61 14.56 0.46
C GLU A 249 12.57 15.60 -0.67
N PRO A 250 12.92 16.86 -0.41
CA PRO A 250 13.09 17.83 -1.47
C PRO A 250 14.30 17.44 -2.34
N ASN A 251 14.15 17.55 -3.65
CA ASN A 251 15.24 17.44 -4.62
C ASN A 251 15.99 18.78 -4.75
N ASP A 252 16.98 18.84 -5.65
CA ASP A 252 17.78 20.04 -5.91
C ASP A 252 16.97 21.25 -6.43
N GLN A 253 15.72 21.02 -6.85
CA GLN A 253 14.76 22.01 -7.34
C GLN A 253 13.71 22.40 -6.29
N ASP A 254 13.89 22.00 -5.02
CA ASP A 254 12.91 22.16 -3.94
C ASP A 254 11.57 21.43 -4.20
N GLU A 255 11.56 20.45 -5.10
CA GLU A 255 10.41 19.57 -5.35
C GLU A 255 10.52 18.34 -4.44
N TRP A 256 9.50 18.09 -3.63
CA TRP A 256 9.31 16.87 -2.88
C TRP A 256 9.16 15.69 -3.84
N ILE A 257 10.05 14.73 -3.69
CA ILE A 257 10.04 13.46 -4.41
C ILE A 257 9.97 12.30 -3.42
N LEU A 258 9.40 11.19 -3.85
CA LEU A 258 9.40 9.95 -3.08
C LEU A 258 10.70 9.19 -3.33
N THR A 259 11.51 9.00 -2.30
CA THR A 259 12.77 8.27 -2.35
C THR A 259 12.70 6.96 -1.57
N PHE A 260 13.42 5.96 -2.06
CA PHE A 260 13.58 4.66 -1.41
C PHE A 260 15.00 4.62 -0.89
N ASN A 261 15.13 4.81 0.42
CA ASN A 261 16.40 5.03 1.09
C ASN A 261 16.72 3.89 2.05
N GLU A 262 17.99 3.83 2.42
CA GLU A 262 18.53 2.91 3.41
C GLU A 262 18.93 3.69 4.66
N MET A 263 18.60 3.17 5.84
CA MET A 263 18.88 3.84 7.11
C MET A 263 19.62 2.90 8.07
N MET A 264 20.72 3.38 8.65
CA MET A 264 21.61 2.57 9.51
C MET A 264 21.42 2.80 11.01
N ASP A 265 20.79 3.90 11.41
CA ASP A 265 20.61 4.25 12.82
C ASP A 265 19.28 4.96 13.03
N ILE A 266 18.50 4.48 14.00
CA ILE A 266 17.25 5.11 14.42
C ILE A 266 17.13 5.05 15.94
N ASN A 267 16.65 6.16 16.48
CA ASN A 267 16.01 6.20 17.79
C ASN A 267 14.49 6.25 17.63
N PHE A 268 13.80 5.15 17.92
CA PHE A 268 12.34 5.05 17.82
C PHE A 268 11.70 5.63 19.07
N THR A 269 10.76 6.56 18.89
CA THR A 269 9.93 7.06 19.99
C THR A 269 8.45 6.85 19.71
N ASP A 270 8.01 7.13 18.48
CA ASP A 270 6.61 7.02 18.09
C ASP A 270 6.51 6.26 16.77
N PHE A 271 5.53 5.35 16.65
CA PHE A 271 5.29 4.64 15.40
C PHE A 271 3.82 4.34 15.20
N THR A 272 3.42 4.21 13.94
CA THR A 272 2.09 3.81 13.52
C THR A 272 2.18 2.50 12.76
N VAL A 273 1.32 1.55 13.12
CA VAL A 273 1.24 0.22 12.52
C VAL A 273 -0.19 -0.12 12.13
N ALA A 274 -0.32 -0.94 11.10
CA ALA A 274 -1.57 -1.56 10.70
C ALA A 274 -1.58 -3.03 11.14
N TYR A 275 -2.77 -3.57 11.39
CA TYR A 275 -2.94 -4.98 11.73
C TYR A 275 -4.23 -5.54 11.16
N ALA A 276 -4.15 -6.75 10.62
CA ALA A 276 -5.29 -7.54 10.20
C ALA A 276 -5.43 -8.76 11.12
N GLU A 277 -6.60 -8.95 11.72
CA GLU A 277 -6.86 -10.14 12.56
C GLU A 277 -6.76 -11.44 11.76
N THR A 278 -7.15 -11.37 10.49
CA THR A 278 -6.94 -12.42 9.49
C THR A 278 -6.20 -11.79 8.33
N PHE A 279 -5.07 -12.38 7.94
CA PHE A 279 -4.29 -11.87 6.81
C PHE A 279 -5.14 -11.96 5.53
N PRO A 280 -5.35 -10.85 4.80
CA PRO A 280 -6.30 -10.83 3.70
C PRO A 280 -5.73 -11.51 2.45
N ASP A 281 -6.64 -12.00 1.60
CA ASP A 281 -6.30 -12.46 0.27
C ASP A 281 -5.87 -11.29 -0.63
N LYS A 282 -5.09 -11.61 -1.67
CA LYS A 282 -4.68 -10.63 -2.68
C LYS A 282 -5.92 -10.05 -3.37
N ALA A 283 -6.03 -8.73 -3.37
CA ALA A 283 -7.10 -8.01 -4.04
C ALA A 283 -6.71 -7.64 -5.48
N THR A 284 -7.72 -7.28 -6.27
CA THR A 284 -7.55 -6.72 -7.62
C THR A 284 -7.83 -5.23 -7.56
N ALA A 285 -6.94 -4.43 -8.15
CA ALA A 285 -7.13 -2.99 -8.26
C ALA A 285 -8.38 -2.67 -9.07
N TYR A 286 -8.98 -1.52 -8.80
CA TYR A 286 -10.14 -1.05 -9.51
C TYR A 286 -9.72 -0.60 -10.90
N TYR A 287 -10.49 -0.99 -11.91
CA TYR A 287 -10.32 -0.52 -13.28
C TYR A 287 -11.68 -0.06 -13.77
N SER A 288 -11.78 1.15 -14.31
CA SER A 288 -13.05 1.61 -14.87
C SER A 288 -13.40 0.72 -16.06
N THR A 289 -14.67 0.32 -16.16
CA THR A 289 -15.17 -0.43 -17.31
C THR A 289 -15.05 0.34 -18.63
N GLU A 290 -14.87 1.67 -18.57
CA GLU A 290 -14.62 2.52 -19.74
C GLU A 290 -13.19 2.37 -20.32
N ASP A 291 -12.24 1.84 -19.55
CA ASP A 291 -10.85 1.64 -19.98
C ASP A 291 -10.66 0.39 -20.84
N PHE A 292 -11.70 -0.47 -20.92
CA PHE A 292 -11.75 -1.54 -21.89
C PHE A 292 -12.43 -1.03 -23.15
N PRO A 293 -11.78 -1.06 -24.33
CA PRO A 293 -12.49 -0.84 -25.58
C PRO A 293 -13.67 -1.82 -25.60
N PRO A 294 -14.87 -1.40 -26.05
CA PRO A 294 -16.05 -2.23 -26.02
C PRO A 294 -15.69 -3.57 -26.66
N VAL A 295 -15.87 -4.66 -25.89
CA VAL A 295 -15.68 -6.01 -26.42
C VAL A 295 -16.51 -6.07 -27.69
N PRO A 296 -15.88 -6.22 -28.87
CA PRO A 296 -16.63 -6.20 -30.11
C PRO A 296 -17.71 -7.28 -30.00
N PRO A 297 -18.96 -6.97 -30.38
CA PRO A 297 -20.08 -7.86 -30.15
C PRO A 297 -19.74 -9.25 -30.68
N GLU A 298 -19.96 -10.27 -29.85
CA GLU A 298 -19.61 -11.68 -30.11
C GLU A 298 -20.48 -12.33 -31.22
N ASP A 299 -20.98 -11.52 -32.15
CA ASP A 299 -21.83 -11.91 -33.27
C ASP A 299 -21.27 -11.36 -34.59
N GLN A 300 -20.07 -11.82 -34.93
CA GLN A 300 -19.69 -12.06 -36.34
C GLN A 300 -18.51 -13.05 -36.41
N LYS A 301 -18.69 -14.25 -35.84
CA LYS A 301 -18.02 -15.45 -36.39
C LYS A 301 -18.58 -15.67 -37.80
N THR A 302 -18.11 -14.88 -38.76
CA THR A 302 -18.12 -15.30 -40.16
C THR A 302 -17.23 -16.53 -40.18
N GLY A 303 -17.88 -17.70 -40.22
CA GLY A 303 -17.18 -18.98 -40.24
C GLY A 303 -16.16 -18.95 -41.35
N PHE A 304 -14.88 -18.95 -40.99
CA PHE A 304 -13.79 -19.06 -41.93
C PHE A 304 -14.00 -20.37 -42.69
N ASN A 305 -14.45 -20.25 -43.93
CA ASN A 305 -14.83 -21.39 -44.74
C ASN A 305 -13.55 -22.06 -45.23
N TRP A 306 -13.00 -22.95 -44.40
CA TRP A 306 -11.80 -23.74 -44.69
C TRP A 306 -11.88 -24.46 -46.04
N LYS A 307 -13.08 -24.76 -46.56
CA LYS A 307 -13.25 -25.36 -47.89
C LYS A 307 -12.96 -24.39 -49.03
N LYS A 308 -13.21 -23.09 -48.88
CA LYS A 308 -12.80 -22.07 -49.86
C LYS A 308 -11.30 -21.80 -49.80
N PHE A 309 -10.70 -21.84 -48.61
CA PHE A 309 -9.26 -21.63 -48.44
C PHE A 309 -8.43 -22.80 -48.99
N LEU A 310 -8.87 -24.06 -48.79
CA LEU A 310 -8.24 -25.23 -49.39
C LEU A 310 -8.37 -25.31 -50.92
N TRP A 311 -9.47 -24.79 -51.49
CA TRP A 311 -9.61 -24.71 -52.95
C TRP A 311 -8.64 -23.72 -53.59
N LEU A 312 -8.32 -22.61 -52.91
CA LEU A 312 -7.32 -21.64 -53.35
C LEU A 312 -5.88 -22.21 -53.31
N LEU A 313 -5.58 -23.13 -52.39
CA LEU A 313 -4.28 -23.80 -52.31
C LEU A 313 -4.08 -24.89 -53.39
N LEU A 314 -5.16 -25.46 -53.94
CA LEU A 314 -5.08 -26.52 -54.96
C LEU A 314 -4.98 -25.99 -56.41
N ILE A 315 -5.17 -24.69 -56.64
CA ILE A 315 -5.17 -24.09 -57.99
C ILE A 315 -3.81 -23.47 -58.38
N ILE A 316 -2.81 -23.46 -57.49
CA ILE A 316 -1.49 -22.90 -57.82
C ILE A 316 -0.47 -24.03 -58.06
N PRO A 317 -0.26 -24.47 -59.31
CA PRO A 317 0.92 -25.25 -59.64
C PRO A 317 2.10 -24.30 -59.82
N VAL A 318 3.20 -24.63 -59.14
CA VAL A 318 4.57 -24.13 -59.40
C VAL A 318 4.86 -22.68 -58.94
N GLY A 319 5.63 -22.55 -57.87
CA GLY A 319 6.33 -21.30 -57.53
C GLY A 319 6.49 -21.05 -56.03
N GLY A 320 7.18 -21.95 -55.31
CA GLY A 320 7.41 -21.88 -53.86
C GLY A 320 8.34 -20.76 -53.39
N PHE A 321 8.16 -19.53 -53.86
CA PHE A 321 8.95 -18.36 -53.43
C PHE A 321 8.10 -17.12 -53.09
N PHE A 322 6.81 -17.07 -53.45
CA PHE A 322 5.95 -15.91 -53.19
C PHE A 322 5.17 -15.95 -51.86
N LEU A 323 5.11 -17.10 -51.19
CA LEU A 323 4.28 -17.29 -49.98
C LEU A 323 4.88 -16.66 -48.71
N LEU A 324 6.21 -16.47 -48.68
CA LEU A 324 6.90 -15.77 -47.57
C LEU A 324 6.70 -14.25 -47.62
N TRP A 325 6.46 -13.68 -48.82
CA TRP A 325 6.30 -12.24 -48.98
C TRP A 325 4.91 -11.74 -48.54
N PHE A 326 3.87 -12.56 -48.72
CA PHE A 326 2.52 -12.24 -48.25
C PHE A 326 2.34 -12.38 -46.74
N LEU A 327 3.01 -13.35 -46.10
CA LEU A 327 3.01 -13.45 -44.63
C LEU A 327 3.73 -12.29 -43.97
N TYR A 328 4.75 -11.72 -44.64
CA TYR A 328 5.45 -10.53 -44.16
C TYR A 328 4.55 -9.27 -44.20
N TYR A 329 3.74 -9.10 -45.25
CA TYR A 329 2.84 -7.94 -45.36
C TYR A 329 1.58 -8.05 -44.50
N ALA A 330 1.06 -9.26 -44.28
CA ALA A 330 -0.10 -9.46 -43.40
C ALA A 330 0.19 -9.15 -41.92
N CYS A 331 1.47 -9.08 -41.53
CA CYS A 331 1.88 -8.68 -40.18
C CYS A 331 2.05 -7.16 -40.02
N CYS A 332 2.04 -6.38 -41.12
CA CYS A 332 2.25 -4.93 -41.09
C CYS A 332 0.98 -4.10 -41.32
N ASP A 333 -0.17 -4.72 -41.58
CA ASP A 333 -1.44 -4.02 -41.86
C ASP A 333 -2.38 -3.93 -40.63
N SER A 334 -1.88 -4.29 -39.43
CA SER A 334 -2.63 -4.19 -38.16
C SER A 334 -2.21 -3.01 -37.27
N GLY A 335 -1.56 -1.98 -37.82
CA GLY A 335 -1.62 -0.63 -37.25
C GLY A 335 -0.86 -0.34 -35.95
N GLU A 336 0.11 -1.15 -35.52
CA GLU A 336 0.97 -0.82 -34.39
C GLU A 336 2.45 -1.05 -34.73
N CYS A 337 3.16 0.06 -35.01
CA CYS A 337 4.60 0.08 -35.21
C CYS A 337 5.34 -0.06 -33.86
N CYS A 338 5.85 -1.25 -33.56
CA CYS A 338 6.99 -1.38 -32.64
C CYS A 338 8.29 -1.07 -33.40
N GLY A 339 9.01 -0.04 -32.95
CA GLY A 339 10.34 0.30 -33.46
C GLY A 339 11.35 -0.80 -33.13
N CYS A 340 11.74 -1.58 -34.14
CA CYS A 340 12.94 -2.41 -34.06
C CYS A 340 14.11 -1.67 -34.71
N SER A 341 14.93 -1.02 -33.88
CA SER A 341 16.28 -0.59 -34.23
C SER A 341 17.17 -1.82 -34.37
N TRP A 342 17.65 -2.11 -35.58
CA TRP A 342 18.62 -3.16 -35.83
C TRP A 342 20.04 -2.59 -35.80
N THR A 343 20.79 -2.91 -34.74
CA THR A 343 22.25 -2.80 -34.71
C THR A 343 22.86 -3.93 -35.54
N THR A 344 23.63 -3.57 -36.56
CA THR A 344 24.44 -4.48 -37.36
C THR A 344 25.50 -5.16 -36.50
N VAL A 345 25.44 -6.48 -36.39
CA VAL A 345 26.54 -7.32 -35.88
C VAL A 345 27.39 -7.76 -37.07
N GLU A 346 28.60 -7.23 -37.17
CA GLU A 346 29.61 -7.73 -38.11
C GLU A 346 30.10 -9.11 -37.63
N VAL A 347 29.96 -10.10 -38.50
CA VAL A 347 30.53 -11.44 -38.32
C VAL A 347 31.82 -11.50 -39.14
N HIS A 348 32.97 -11.58 -38.47
CA HIS A 348 34.24 -11.91 -39.12
C HIS A 348 34.38 -13.43 -39.30
N PRO A 349 34.81 -13.90 -40.48
CA PRO A 349 35.18 -15.29 -40.67
C PRO A 349 36.59 -15.59 -40.10
N VAL A 350 36.72 -16.84 -39.65
CA VAL A 350 37.85 -17.58 -39.04
C VAL A 350 39.26 -17.08 -39.38
#